data_AF-A0A7X3ZIB4-F1
#
_entry.id   AF-A0A7X3ZIB4-F1
#
_cell.length_a   1.000
_cell.length_b   1.000
_cell.length_c   1.000
_cell.angle_alpha   90.00
_cell.angle_beta   90.00
_cell.angle_gamma   90.00
#
_symmetry.space_group_name_H-M   'P 1'
#
loop_
_entity.id
_entity.type
_entity.pdbx_description
1 polymer ?
#
loop_
_entity_poly.entity_id
_entity_poly.type
_entity_poly.pdbx_seq_one_letter_code
_entity_poly.pdbx_strand_id
1 'polypeptide(L)'
;MIQRADIIGCGVSGPEAAKLLAQIEALSGSPEARWREAARCILRPDHPFALHQLLYRAIYGSADGPVFFPEPADIEHAHMTALRRELGLDSHADLFAWSVAEREAFWEWTVARLKIRFRKPYTQLLDLSQGVEAPKWFVGAEMNIAESCFQAPVDQTAIVFQREGGQLEQMSFGDLEALCDRVAGGLRTLGFAPGDRIAVAMPMTAESVAIYLGIIKAGCAVVAIADSFAAPQIAARLRIGEAKAVFTQDVILRGGRELPLYPRLV
;
A
#
# COMPACT_ATOMS: atom_id res chain seq x y z
N MET A 1 20.29 -32.17 17.75
CA MET A 1 21.41 -32.03 16.80
C MET A 1 20.97 -32.68 15.50
N ILE A 2 20.98 -31.95 14.38
CA ILE A 2 20.54 -32.47 13.08
C ILE A 2 21.51 -33.56 12.61
N GLN A 3 21.00 -34.68 12.11
CA GLN A 3 21.76 -35.75 11.48
C GLN A 3 21.57 -35.75 9.97
N ARG A 4 22.51 -36.36 9.22
CA ARG A 4 22.40 -36.49 7.75
C ARG A 4 21.09 -37.16 7.32
N ALA A 5 20.62 -38.14 8.09
CA ALA A 5 19.38 -38.85 7.82
C ALA A 5 18.15 -37.92 7.88
N ASP A 6 18.14 -36.93 8.77
CA ASP A 6 17.05 -35.96 8.90
C ASP A 6 16.97 -35.07 7.65
N ILE A 7 18.13 -34.65 7.12
CA ILE A 7 18.23 -33.83 5.89
C ILE A 7 17.78 -34.63 4.67
N ILE A 8 18.17 -35.90 4.56
CA ILE A 8 17.68 -36.80 3.50
C ILE A 8 16.17 -37.01 3.64
N GLY A 9 15.66 -37.15 4.87
CA GLY A 9 14.23 -37.27 5.16
C GLY A 9 13.41 -36.06 4.74
N CYS A 10 14.04 -34.89 4.55
CA CYS A 10 13.42 -33.69 4.00
C CYS A 10 13.34 -33.67 2.47
N GLY A 11 13.86 -34.69 1.78
CA GLY A 11 13.84 -34.80 0.31
C GLY A 11 15.11 -34.29 -0.37
N VAL A 12 16.20 -34.08 0.37
CA VAL A 12 17.50 -33.66 -0.20
C VAL A 12 18.32 -34.87 -0.62
N SER A 13 19.05 -34.76 -1.75
CA SER A 13 19.92 -35.84 -2.23
C SER A 13 21.05 -36.17 -1.25
N GLY A 14 21.47 -37.44 -1.20
CA GLY A 14 22.52 -37.88 -0.27
C GLY A 14 23.84 -37.10 -0.32
N PRO A 15 24.41 -36.77 -1.51
CA PRO A 15 25.63 -35.97 -1.62
C PRO A 15 25.44 -34.52 -1.17
N GLU A 16 24.30 -33.92 -1.48
CA GLU A 16 23.96 -32.56 -1.06
C GLU A 16 23.71 -32.48 0.45
N ALA A 17 23.01 -33.48 1.01
CA ALA A 17 22.76 -33.57 2.45
C ALA A 17 24.05 -33.60 3.28
N ALA A 18 25.11 -34.24 2.78
CA ALA A 18 26.42 -34.23 3.46
C ALA A 18 27.08 -32.84 3.44
N LYS A 19 26.98 -32.11 2.31
CA LYS A 19 27.48 -30.73 2.20
C LYS A 19 26.72 -29.79 3.13
N LEU A 20 25.39 -29.87 3.12
CA LEU A 20 24.54 -29.05 3.97
C LEU A 20 24.78 -29.34 5.46
N LEU A 21 24.94 -30.61 5.85
CA LEU A 21 25.23 -30.96 7.25
C LEU A 21 26.52 -30.28 7.74
N ALA A 22 27.60 -30.36 6.95
CA ALA A 22 28.87 -29.71 7.32
C ALA A 22 28.73 -28.18 7.45
N GLN A 23 27.94 -27.54 6.58
CA GLN A 23 27.65 -26.10 6.68
C GLN A 23 26.80 -25.78 7.91
N ILE A 24 25.80 -26.62 8.24
CA ILE A 24 24.93 -26.46 9.41
C ILE A 24 25.73 -26.62 10.71
N GLU A 25 26.63 -27.60 10.78
CA GLU A 25 27.50 -27.84 11.95
C GLU A 25 28.50 -26.70 12.17
N ALA A 26 28.88 -25.98 11.11
CA ALA A 26 29.75 -24.81 11.19
C ALA A 26 29.02 -23.55 11.70
N LEU A 27 27.69 -23.54 11.78
CA LEU A 27 26.92 -22.41 12.31
C LEU A 27 27.23 -22.21 13.79
N SER A 28 27.55 -20.97 14.16
CA SER A 28 27.92 -20.61 15.54
C SER A 28 27.25 -19.30 15.98
N GLY A 29 27.30 -19.02 17.29
CA GLY A 29 26.69 -17.83 17.88
C GLY A 29 25.25 -18.04 18.35
N SER A 30 24.52 -16.93 18.53
CA SER A 30 23.13 -16.93 18.99
C SER A 30 22.20 -17.66 18.00
N PRO A 31 21.00 -18.10 18.42
CA PRO A 31 20.00 -18.63 17.49
C PRO A 31 19.76 -17.71 16.28
N GLU A 32 19.68 -16.40 16.50
CA GLU A 32 19.52 -15.42 15.41
C GLU A 32 20.72 -15.36 14.46
N ALA A 33 21.95 -15.37 14.99
CA ALA A 33 23.15 -15.36 14.16
C ALA A 33 23.22 -16.63 13.30
N ARG A 34 22.93 -17.79 13.89
CA ARG A 34 22.88 -19.08 13.19
C ARG A 34 21.79 -19.10 12.13
N TRP A 35 20.59 -18.60 12.43
CA TRP A 35 19.50 -18.55 11.45
C TRP A 35 19.80 -17.59 10.31
N ARG A 36 20.36 -16.41 10.60
CA ARG A 36 20.72 -15.42 9.57
C ARG A 36 21.74 -16.00 8.58
N GLU A 37 22.79 -16.65 9.09
CA GLU A 37 23.79 -17.29 8.25
C GLU A 37 23.20 -18.48 7.47
N ALA A 38 22.37 -19.30 8.11
CA ALA A 38 21.67 -20.40 7.46
C ALA A 38 20.77 -19.93 6.29
N ALA A 39 19.93 -18.92 6.53
CA ALA A 39 19.01 -18.38 5.54
C ALA A 39 19.72 -17.72 4.36
N ARG A 40 20.90 -17.14 4.60
CA ARG A 40 21.68 -16.41 3.58
C ARG A 40 22.60 -17.32 2.76
N CYS A 41 23.27 -18.26 3.41
CA CYS A 41 24.41 -18.96 2.83
C CYS A 41 24.15 -20.46 2.60
N ILE A 42 23.14 -21.04 3.26
CA ILE A 42 22.87 -22.49 3.22
C ILE A 42 21.57 -22.79 2.45
N LEU A 43 20.47 -22.15 2.85
CA LEU A 43 19.14 -22.40 2.29
C LEU A 43 18.95 -21.68 0.95
N ARG A 44 18.26 -22.34 0.02
CA ARG A 44 17.94 -21.80 -1.31
C ARG A 44 16.46 -21.96 -1.64
N PRO A 45 15.88 -21.13 -2.53
CA PRO A 45 14.46 -21.23 -2.87
C PRO A 45 14.02 -22.56 -3.48
N ASP A 46 14.94 -23.31 -4.09
CA ASP A 46 14.71 -24.62 -4.69
C ASP A 46 14.81 -25.78 -3.69
N HIS A 47 15.24 -25.52 -2.45
CA HIS A 47 15.28 -26.55 -1.41
C HIS A 47 13.86 -26.94 -0.94
N PRO A 48 13.65 -28.21 -0.55
CA PRO A 48 12.36 -28.63 -0.01
C PRO A 48 12.01 -27.86 1.27
N PHE A 49 10.78 -27.36 1.38
CA PHE A 49 10.32 -26.61 2.55
C PHE A 49 10.58 -27.34 3.90
N ALA A 50 10.50 -28.67 3.90
CA ALA A 50 10.80 -29.50 5.07
C ALA A 50 12.22 -29.26 5.62
N LEU A 51 13.21 -29.00 4.75
CA LEU A 51 14.57 -28.66 5.15
C LEU A 51 14.64 -27.31 5.87
N HIS A 52 13.97 -26.29 5.31
CA HIS A 52 13.90 -24.96 5.93
C HIS A 52 13.29 -25.07 7.33
N GLN A 53 12.20 -25.83 7.46
CA GLN A 53 11.52 -26.06 8.74
C GLN A 53 12.38 -26.84 9.73
N LEU A 54 13.09 -27.89 9.29
CA LEU A 54 14.00 -28.67 10.12
C LEU A 54 15.09 -27.77 10.72
N LEU A 55 15.74 -26.97 9.88
CA LEU A 55 16.84 -26.10 10.31
C LEU A 55 16.35 -24.99 11.24
N TYR A 56 15.21 -24.37 10.92
CA TYR A 56 14.59 -23.36 11.77
C TYR A 56 14.27 -23.90 13.17
N ARG A 57 13.60 -25.06 13.24
CA ARG A 57 13.26 -25.72 14.52
C ARG A 57 14.49 -26.19 15.28
N ALA A 58 15.54 -26.63 14.59
CA ALA A 58 16.78 -27.01 15.24
C ALA A 58 17.52 -25.81 15.86
N ILE A 59 17.39 -24.63 15.26
CA ILE A 59 18.05 -23.41 15.74
C ILE A 59 17.28 -22.76 16.88
N TYR A 60 15.95 -22.61 16.74
CA TYR A 60 15.08 -21.91 17.70
C TYR A 60 14.35 -22.83 18.70
N GLY A 61 14.31 -24.14 18.46
CA GLY A 61 13.60 -25.08 19.33
C GLY A 61 12.09 -24.84 19.32
N SER A 62 11.52 -24.64 20.51
CA SER A 62 10.11 -24.30 20.73
C SER A 62 9.85 -22.79 20.78
N ALA A 63 10.88 -21.95 20.63
CA ALA A 63 10.73 -20.50 20.63
C ALA A 63 10.35 -19.99 19.22
N ASP A 64 9.48 -18.99 19.17
CA ASP A 64 9.21 -18.27 17.93
C ASP A 64 10.35 -17.27 17.67
N GLY A 65 11.20 -17.62 16.70
CA GLY A 65 12.27 -16.76 16.20
C GLY A 65 11.85 -15.89 15.00
N PRO A 66 12.66 -14.90 14.63
CA PRO A 66 12.48 -14.21 13.36
C PRO A 66 12.80 -15.15 12.18
N VAL A 67 11.89 -15.22 11.20
CA VAL A 67 12.09 -16.01 9.97
C VAL A 67 12.91 -15.27 8.91
N PHE A 68 12.97 -13.94 8.99
CA PHE A 68 13.64 -13.08 8.04
C PHE A 68 14.36 -11.94 8.77
N PHE A 69 15.48 -11.50 8.21
CA PHE A 69 16.18 -10.30 8.61
C PHE A 69 16.46 -9.45 7.38
N PRO A 70 16.13 -8.14 7.39
CA PRO A 70 16.58 -7.24 6.34
C PRO A 70 18.11 -7.14 6.36
N GLU A 71 18.72 -7.02 5.18
CA GLU A 71 20.16 -6.82 5.11
C GLU A 71 20.55 -5.44 5.65
N PRO A 72 21.75 -5.26 6.22
CA PRO A 72 22.19 -3.95 6.70
C PRO A 72 22.10 -2.86 5.63
N ALA A 73 22.36 -3.21 4.36
CA ALA A 73 22.20 -2.30 3.24
C ALA A 73 20.74 -1.91 2.97
N ASP A 74 19.78 -2.82 3.15
CA ASP A 74 18.36 -2.52 3.01
C ASP A 74 17.90 -1.57 4.12
N ILE A 75 18.35 -1.81 5.35
CA ILE A 75 18.09 -0.92 6.49
C ILE A 75 18.67 0.47 6.21
N GLU A 76 19.90 0.54 5.69
CA GLU A 76 20.58 1.81 5.38
C GLU A 76 19.84 2.64 4.32
N HIS A 77 19.35 2.00 3.26
CA HIS A 77 18.64 2.67 2.16
C HIS A 77 17.15 2.89 2.42
N ALA A 78 16.59 2.31 3.49
CA ALA A 78 15.18 2.50 3.82
C ALA A 78 14.86 3.99 4.03
N HIS A 79 13.77 4.48 3.43
CA HIS A 79 13.30 5.84 3.68
C HIS A 79 13.15 6.12 5.18
N MET A 80 12.67 5.15 5.96
CA MET A 80 12.51 5.27 7.40
C MET A 80 13.84 5.56 8.14
N THR A 81 14.96 5.02 7.67
CA THR A 81 16.29 5.35 8.22
C THR A 81 16.68 6.79 7.90
N ALA A 82 16.39 7.27 6.69
CA ALA A 82 16.58 8.67 6.33
C ALA A 82 15.71 9.61 7.18
N LEU A 83 14.42 9.28 7.38
CA LEU A 83 13.50 10.06 8.22
C LEU A 83 14.00 10.16 9.66
N ARG A 84 14.44 9.03 10.22
CA ARG A 84 14.92 8.96 11.58
C ARG A 84 16.16 9.82 11.80
N ARG A 85 17.09 9.84 10.84
CA ARG A 85 18.29 10.70 10.86
C ARG A 85 17.95 12.18 10.75
N GLU A 86 17.00 12.54 9.88
CA GLU A 86 16.49 13.90 9.75
C GLU A 86 15.92 14.42 11.08
N LEU A 87 15.27 13.55 11.85
CA LEU A 87 14.70 13.85 13.17
C LEU A 87 15.69 13.68 14.34
N GLY A 88 16.94 13.28 14.07
CA GLY A 88 17.95 13.10 15.11
C GLY A 88 17.66 11.95 16.09
N LEU A 89 16.93 10.92 15.65
CA LEU A 89 16.54 9.77 16.48
C LEU A 89 17.46 8.56 16.21
N ASP A 90 17.62 7.63 17.16
CA ASP A 90 18.64 6.56 17.10
C ASP A 90 18.13 5.18 16.66
N SER A 91 16.84 4.91 16.85
CA SER A 91 16.21 3.67 16.40
C SER A 91 14.78 3.88 15.89
N HIS A 92 14.24 2.88 15.21
CA HIS A 92 12.81 2.85 14.87
C HIS A 92 11.93 2.93 16.12
N ALA A 93 12.36 2.31 17.22
CA ALA A 93 11.65 2.38 18.49
C ALA A 93 11.58 3.82 19.02
N ASP A 94 12.66 4.59 18.87
CA ASP A 94 12.68 6.00 19.27
C ASP A 94 11.78 6.86 18.36
N LEU A 95 11.79 6.61 17.04
CA LEU A 95 10.85 7.24 16.10
C LEU A 95 9.39 6.98 16.50
N PHE A 96 9.06 5.72 16.81
CA PHE A 96 7.72 5.37 17.24
C PHE A 96 7.36 6.04 18.58
N ALA A 97 8.22 5.94 19.59
CA ALA A 97 8.00 6.54 20.90
C ALA A 97 7.81 8.07 20.79
N TRP A 98 8.65 8.74 20.01
CA TRP A 98 8.53 10.16 19.73
C TRP A 98 7.22 10.50 19.01
N SER A 99 6.83 9.76 17.96
CA SER A 99 5.59 10.02 17.22
C SER A 99 4.32 9.94 18.08
N VAL A 100 4.35 9.12 19.14
CA VAL A 100 3.23 8.93 20.06
C VAL A 100 3.22 10.01 21.15
N ALA A 101 4.39 10.33 21.71
CA ALA A 101 4.56 11.31 22.77
C ALA A 101 4.39 12.76 22.25
N GLU A 102 5.05 13.07 21.14
CA GLU A 102 5.09 14.39 20.50
C GLU A 102 4.18 14.43 19.26
N ARG A 103 2.92 14.03 19.46
CA ARG A 103 1.95 13.80 18.37
C ARG A 103 1.75 15.02 17.47
N GLU A 104 1.67 16.22 18.05
CA GLU A 104 1.48 17.43 17.26
C GLU A 104 2.71 17.69 16.39
N ALA A 105 3.90 17.71 16.97
CA ALA A 105 5.15 17.90 16.23
C ALA A 105 5.33 16.86 15.12
N PHE A 106 4.99 15.60 15.37
CA PHE A 106 5.03 14.54 14.35
C PHE A 106 4.12 14.84 13.15
N TRP A 107 2.87 15.25 13.40
CA TRP A 107 1.93 15.54 12.33
C TRP A 107 2.22 16.86 11.61
N GLU A 108 2.72 17.88 12.31
CA GLU A 108 3.21 19.12 11.68
C GLU A 108 4.37 18.83 10.72
N TRP A 109 5.37 18.06 11.19
CA TRP A 109 6.48 17.62 10.36
C TRP A 109 6.01 16.78 9.17
N THR A 110 5.06 15.85 9.39
CA THR A 110 4.51 14.99 8.32
C THR A 110 3.81 15.83 7.25
N VAL A 111 2.97 16.77 7.64
CA VAL A 111 2.27 17.70 6.74
C VAL A 111 3.25 18.53 5.91
N ALA A 112 4.28 19.09 6.56
CA ALA A 112 5.30 19.88 5.90
C ALA A 112 6.11 19.04 4.90
N ARG A 113 6.51 17.84 5.32
CA ARG A 113 7.30 16.90 4.50
C ARG A 113 6.54 16.42 3.27
N LEU A 114 5.28 16.03 3.44
CA LEU A 114 4.40 15.61 2.36
C LEU A 114 3.91 16.80 1.51
N LYS A 115 4.24 18.03 1.94
CA LYS A 115 3.85 19.28 1.28
C LYS A 115 2.34 19.34 1.07
N ILE A 116 1.57 18.97 2.10
CA ILE A 116 0.11 19.00 2.06
C ILE A 116 -0.33 20.46 1.91
N ARG A 117 -1.14 20.71 0.88
CA ARG A 117 -1.58 22.06 0.53
C ARG A 117 -2.91 22.38 1.19
N PHE A 118 -2.88 23.39 2.05
CA PHE A 118 -4.07 23.99 2.62
C PHE A 118 -4.39 25.29 1.89
N ARG A 119 -5.64 25.46 1.47
CA ARG A 119 -6.15 26.75 0.97
C ARG A 119 -6.38 27.72 2.13
N LYS A 120 -6.77 27.18 3.29
CA LYS A 120 -6.84 27.89 4.57
C LYS A 120 -6.14 27.04 5.63
N PRO A 121 -5.14 27.57 6.35
CA PRO A 121 -4.41 26.82 7.36
C PRO A 121 -5.33 26.43 8.53
N TYR A 122 -4.97 25.36 9.24
CA TYR A 122 -5.61 25.00 10.51
C TYR A 122 -5.25 26.02 11.60
N THR A 123 -6.14 26.20 12.57
CA THR A 123 -5.87 26.99 13.78
C THR A 123 -5.48 26.12 14.98
N GLN A 124 -5.80 24.83 14.91
CA GLN A 124 -5.47 23.83 15.91
C GLN A 124 -5.28 22.48 15.22
N LEU A 125 -4.20 21.77 15.53
CA LEU A 125 -3.88 20.52 14.85
C LEU A 125 -4.77 19.36 15.34
N LEU A 126 -5.00 19.24 16.64
CA LEU A 126 -5.84 18.18 17.22
C LEU A 126 -6.73 18.72 18.34
N ASP A 127 -8.03 18.49 18.23
CA ASP A 127 -9.04 18.74 19.27
C ASP A 127 -9.64 17.40 19.74
N LEU A 128 -9.42 17.08 21.02
CA LEU A 128 -9.93 15.89 21.72
C LEU A 128 -11.01 16.22 22.76
N SER A 129 -11.59 17.43 22.73
CA SER A 129 -12.61 17.85 23.70
C SER A 129 -13.86 16.97 23.72
N GLN A 130 -14.12 16.20 22.65
CA GLN A 130 -15.21 15.22 22.54
C GLN A 130 -14.76 13.77 22.77
N GLY A 131 -13.56 13.56 23.29
CA GLY A 131 -12.97 12.25 23.55
C GLY A 131 -12.17 11.68 22.37
N VAL A 132 -11.37 10.67 22.67
CA VAL A 132 -10.46 10.03 21.70
C VAL A 132 -11.17 9.27 20.59
N GLU A 133 -12.45 8.94 20.77
CA GLU A 133 -13.31 8.29 19.77
C GLU A 133 -13.85 9.28 18.72
N ALA A 134 -13.76 10.60 18.98
CA ALA A 134 -14.24 11.65 18.08
C ALA A 134 -13.18 12.76 17.88
N PRO A 135 -11.96 12.43 17.43
CA PRO A 135 -10.89 13.40 17.27
C PRO A 135 -11.18 14.33 16.09
N LYS A 136 -10.94 15.63 16.27
CA LYS A 136 -10.97 16.60 15.17
C LYS A 136 -9.54 17.00 14.83
N TRP A 137 -9.11 16.66 13.62
CA TRP A 137 -7.80 16.98 13.10
C TRP A 137 -7.85 18.21 12.19
N PHE A 138 -6.78 19.02 12.22
CA PHE A 138 -6.59 20.20 11.37
C PHE A 138 -7.80 21.16 11.43
N VAL A 139 -8.22 21.51 12.65
CA VAL A 139 -9.42 22.29 12.92
C VAL A 139 -9.37 23.63 12.21
N GLY A 140 -10.45 23.94 11.48
CA GLY A 140 -10.61 25.19 10.74
C GLY A 140 -9.91 25.24 9.37
N ALA A 141 -9.13 24.21 9.02
CA ALA A 141 -8.46 24.14 7.73
C ALA A 141 -9.45 23.89 6.58
N GLU A 142 -9.08 24.39 5.40
CA GLU A 142 -9.75 24.08 4.14
C GLU A 142 -8.71 23.61 3.13
N MET A 143 -8.97 22.49 2.49
CA MET A 143 -8.06 21.91 1.49
C MET A 143 -8.83 21.11 0.43
N ASN A 144 -8.18 20.85 -0.69
CA ASN A 144 -8.53 19.77 -1.58
C ASN A 144 -7.31 18.85 -1.72
N ILE A 145 -7.42 17.60 -1.27
CA ILE A 145 -6.27 16.70 -1.25
C ILE A 145 -5.70 16.42 -2.65
N ALA A 146 -6.53 16.50 -3.70
CA ALA A 146 -6.06 16.31 -5.07
C ALA A 146 -5.01 17.36 -5.48
N GLU A 147 -5.04 18.57 -4.93
CA GLU A 147 -4.01 19.61 -5.17
C GLU A 147 -2.65 19.22 -4.61
N SER A 148 -2.62 18.37 -3.58
CA SER A 148 -1.38 17.83 -3.02
C SER A 148 -0.86 16.63 -3.83
N CYS A 149 -1.65 16.05 -4.73
CA CYS A 149 -1.25 14.92 -5.57
C CYS A 149 -0.49 15.36 -6.83
N PHE A 150 -0.74 16.55 -7.37
CA PHE A 150 -0.14 17.06 -8.62
C PHE A 150 1.05 18.00 -8.34
N GLN A 151 2.08 17.48 -7.65
CA GLN A 151 3.27 18.27 -7.30
C GLN A 151 4.51 17.97 -8.16
N ALA A 152 4.46 16.89 -8.94
CA ALA A 152 5.55 16.49 -9.83
C ALA A 152 5.52 17.28 -11.16
N PRO A 153 6.64 17.35 -11.89
CA PRO A 153 6.68 17.88 -13.25
C PRO A 153 5.63 17.24 -14.16
N VAL A 154 5.01 18.05 -15.03
CA VAL A 154 3.87 17.63 -15.87
C VAL A 154 4.20 16.51 -16.84
N ASP A 155 5.45 16.41 -17.26
CA ASP A 155 5.99 15.40 -18.19
C ASP A 155 6.42 14.10 -17.48
N GLN A 156 6.53 14.11 -16.16
CA GLN A 156 6.88 12.91 -15.39
C GLN A 156 5.72 11.90 -15.44
N THR A 157 6.05 10.62 -15.51
CA THR A 157 5.07 9.52 -15.44
C THR A 157 4.36 9.50 -14.08
N ALA A 158 3.03 9.58 -14.11
CA ALA A 158 2.17 9.46 -12.93
C ALA A 158 1.59 8.04 -12.78
N ILE A 159 1.14 7.45 -13.89
CA ILE A 159 0.53 6.12 -13.91
C ILE A 159 1.27 5.27 -14.94
N VAL A 160 1.67 4.07 -14.52
CA VAL A 160 2.07 2.98 -15.41
C VAL A 160 0.93 1.97 -15.37
N PHE A 161 0.32 1.69 -16.51
CA PHE A 161 -0.86 0.82 -16.60
C PHE A 161 -0.77 -0.11 -17.80
N GLN A 162 -1.53 -1.20 -17.75
CA GLN A 162 -1.61 -2.15 -18.85
C GLN A 162 -3.07 -2.54 -19.04
N ARG A 163 -3.57 -2.42 -20.27
CA ARG A 163 -4.86 -2.99 -20.65
C ARG A 163 -4.73 -4.50 -20.82
N GLU A 164 -5.80 -5.25 -20.59
CA GLU A 164 -5.81 -6.71 -20.79
C GLU A 164 -5.30 -7.07 -22.20
N GLY A 165 -4.22 -7.86 -22.27
CA GLY A 165 -3.59 -8.25 -23.55
C GLY A 165 -2.82 -7.14 -24.28
N GLY A 166 -2.77 -5.93 -23.72
CA GLY A 166 -2.05 -4.78 -24.27
C GLY A 166 -0.59 -4.71 -23.82
N GLN A 167 0.12 -3.69 -24.30
CA GLN A 167 1.46 -3.34 -23.83
C GLN A 167 1.37 -2.47 -22.56
N LEU A 168 2.50 -2.35 -21.86
CA LEU A 168 2.62 -1.44 -20.74
C LEU A 168 2.63 0.00 -21.27
N GLU A 169 1.69 0.80 -20.81
CA GLU A 169 1.48 2.20 -21.18
C GLU A 169 1.81 3.12 -19.99
N GLN A 170 2.03 4.39 -20.29
CA GLN A 170 2.35 5.42 -19.30
C GLN A 170 1.45 6.64 -19.51
N MET A 171 1.01 7.25 -18.42
CA MET A 171 0.29 8.51 -18.41
C MET A 171 1.08 9.51 -17.57
N SER A 172 1.33 10.69 -18.12
CA SER A 172 2.06 11.76 -17.44
C SER A 172 1.21 12.42 -16.34
N PHE A 173 1.85 13.14 -15.43
CA PHE A 173 1.14 13.96 -14.42
C PHE A 173 0.24 15.01 -15.07
N GLY A 174 0.70 15.64 -16.16
CA GLY A 174 -0.08 16.64 -16.90
C GLY A 174 -1.32 16.04 -17.57
N ASP A 175 -1.19 14.87 -18.20
CA ASP A 175 -2.32 14.18 -18.82
C ASP A 175 -3.34 13.73 -17.77
N LEU A 176 -2.85 13.17 -16.65
CA LEU A 176 -3.72 12.76 -15.54
C LEU A 176 -4.45 13.96 -14.95
N GLU A 177 -3.76 15.07 -14.69
CA GLU A 177 -4.36 16.28 -14.13
C GLU A 177 -5.43 16.85 -15.06
N ALA A 178 -5.14 16.93 -16.37
CA ALA A 178 -6.08 17.41 -17.37
C ALA A 178 -7.34 16.54 -17.43
N LEU A 179 -7.21 15.21 -17.34
CA LEU A 179 -8.37 14.31 -17.26
C LEU A 179 -9.17 14.51 -15.97
N CYS A 180 -8.50 14.67 -14.82
CA CYS A 180 -9.15 14.96 -13.55
C CYS A 180 -9.94 16.28 -13.62
N ASP A 181 -9.36 17.32 -14.25
CA ASP A 181 -10.03 18.61 -14.43
C ASP A 181 -11.24 18.53 -15.34
N ARG A 182 -11.17 17.74 -16.42
CA ARG A 182 -12.32 17.48 -17.28
C ARG A 182 -13.46 16.81 -16.52
N VAL A 183 -13.15 15.81 -15.69
CA VAL A 183 -14.15 15.15 -14.84
C VAL A 183 -14.74 16.16 -13.85
N ALA A 184 -13.91 16.89 -13.12
CA ALA A 184 -14.36 17.85 -12.13
C ALA A 184 -15.22 18.97 -12.74
N GLY A 185 -14.80 19.50 -13.89
CA GLY A 185 -15.56 20.48 -14.65
C GLY A 185 -16.90 19.94 -15.13
N GLY A 186 -16.92 18.73 -15.70
CA GLY A 186 -18.16 18.07 -16.15
C GLY A 186 -19.16 17.86 -15.02
N LEU A 187 -18.70 17.43 -13.84
CA LEU A 187 -19.55 17.28 -12.67
C LEU A 187 -20.16 18.62 -12.21
N ARG A 188 -19.35 19.69 -12.18
CA ARG A 188 -19.86 21.03 -11.85
C ARG A 188 -20.87 21.52 -12.87
N THR A 189 -20.63 21.29 -14.16
CA THR A 189 -21.58 21.64 -15.25
C THR A 189 -22.90 20.88 -15.13
N LEU A 190 -22.86 19.62 -14.68
CA LEU A 190 -24.05 18.82 -14.41
C LEU A 190 -24.77 19.22 -13.09
N GLY A 191 -24.23 20.18 -12.34
CA GLY A 191 -24.85 20.73 -11.14
C GLY A 191 -24.53 19.99 -9.84
N PHE A 192 -23.53 19.10 -9.82
CA PHE A 192 -23.08 18.46 -8.59
C PHE A 192 -22.39 19.48 -7.67
N ALA A 193 -22.73 19.45 -6.39
CA ALA A 193 -22.21 20.33 -5.36
C ALA A 193 -21.21 19.60 -4.44
N PRO A 194 -20.30 20.34 -3.76
CA PRO A 194 -19.44 19.74 -2.75
C PRO A 194 -20.24 18.95 -1.70
N GLY A 195 -19.77 17.75 -1.38
CA GLY A 195 -20.46 16.78 -0.51
C GLY A 195 -21.38 15.81 -1.24
N ASP A 196 -21.72 16.04 -2.51
CA ASP A 196 -22.46 15.06 -3.30
C ASP A 196 -21.67 13.76 -3.46
N ARG A 197 -22.37 12.62 -3.40
CA ARG A 197 -21.74 11.30 -3.45
C ARG A 197 -21.88 10.74 -4.84
N ILE A 198 -20.75 10.37 -5.45
CA ILE A 198 -20.68 9.85 -6.81
C ILE A 198 -20.00 8.50 -6.77
N ALA A 199 -20.67 7.48 -7.28
CA ALA A 199 -20.13 6.15 -7.31
C ALA A 199 -19.20 5.92 -8.49
N VAL A 200 -18.20 5.08 -8.28
CA VAL A 200 -17.32 4.56 -9.33
C VAL A 200 -17.45 3.04 -9.31
N ALA A 201 -18.04 2.51 -10.38
CA ALA A 201 -18.19 1.07 -10.62
C ALA A 201 -17.47 0.74 -11.94
N MET A 202 -16.14 0.65 -11.86
CA MET A 202 -15.23 0.46 -13.00
C MET A 202 -14.01 -0.39 -12.58
N PRO A 203 -13.36 -1.09 -13.51
CA PRO A 203 -12.04 -1.70 -13.29
C PRO A 203 -10.96 -0.64 -13.03
N MET A 204 -9.82 -1.10 -12.50
CA MET A 204 -8.63 -0.29 -12.21
C MET A 204 -7.89 0.14 -13.49
N THR A 205 -8.50 1.07 -14.22
CA THR A 205 -7.94 1.73 -15.42
C THR A 205 -7.34 3.08 -15.06
N ALA A 206 -6.50 3.65 -15.93
CA ALA A 206 -5.99 5.01 -15.72
C ALA A 206 -7.12 6.04 -15.68
N GLU A 207 -8.18 5.84 -16.49
CA GLU A 207 -9.40 6.62 -16.50
C GLU A 207 -10.14 6.54 -15.16
N SER A 208 -10.19 5.36 -14.52
CA SER A 208 -10.82 5.21 -13.19
C SER A 208 -10.10 6.02 -12.11
N VAL A 209 -8.77 6.12 -12.19
CA VAL A 209 -7.96 6.97 -11.29
C VAL A 209 -8.27 8.45 -11.54
N ALA A 210 -8.33 8.86 -12.81
CA ALA A 210 -8.68 10.23 -13.17
C ALA A 210 -10.11 10.61 -12.73
N ILE A 211 -11.07 9.68 -12.86
CA ILE A 211 -12.45 9.85 -12.38
C ILE A 211 -12.47 10.01 -10.87
N TYR A 212 -11.80 9.13 -10.13
CA TYR A 212 -11.74 9.18 -8.68
C TYR A 212 -11.19 10.52 -8.17
N LEU A 213 -10.03 10.93 -8.70
CA LEU A 213 -9.41 12.20 -8.35
C LEU A 213 -10.24 13.40 -8.83
N GLY A 214 -10.89 13.31 -10.00
CA GLY A 214 -11.78 14.33 -10.52
C GLY A 214 -13.02 14.58 -9.65
N ILE A 215 -13.63 13.52 -9.11
CA ILE A 215 -14.74 13.61 -8.13
C ILE A 215 -14.26 14.37 -6.88
N ILE A 216 -13.11 14.00 -6.34
CA ILE A 216 -12.50 14.70 -5.18
C ILE A 216 -12.20 16.16 -5.53
N LYS A 217 -11.64 16.42 -6.71
CA LYS A 217 -11.32 17.77 -7.21
C LYS A 217 -12.58 18.63 -7.39
N ALA A 218 -13.74 18.01 -7.66
CA ALA A 218 -15.05 18.67 -7.66
C ALA A 218 -15.59 18.97 -6.24
N GLY A 219 -14.97 18.46 -5.18
CA GLY A 219 -15.45 18.55 -3.80
C GLY A 219 -16.50 17.49 -3.44
N CYS A 220 -16.75 16.53 -4.33
CA CYS A 220 -17.69 15.44 -4.14
C CYS A 220 -17.02 14.26 -3.39
N ALA A 221 -17.83 13.39 -2.80
CA ALA A 221 -17.39 12.17 -2.13
C ALA A 221 -17.47 10.96 -3.08
N VAL A 222 -16.42 10.14 -3.12
CA VAL A 222 -16.40 8.94 -3.95
C VAL A 222 -17.04 7.77 -3.22
N VAL A 223 -17.95 7.05 -3.88
CA VAL A 223 -18.47 5.74 -3.45
C VAL A 223 -17.83 4.65 -4.32
N ALA A 224 -16.76 4.03 -3.83
CA ALA A 224 -16.06 2.99 -4.58
C ALA A 224 -16.84 1.67 -4.55
N ILE A 225 -17.12 1.10 -5.73
CA ILE A 225 -17.85 -0.16 -5.90
C ILE A 225 -16.99 -1.12 -6.72
N ALA A 226 -16.73 -2.32 -6.17
CA ALA A 226 -16.01 -3.34 -6.90
C ALA A 226 -16.79 -3.77 -8.16
N ASP A 227 -16.11 -3.74 -9.29
CA ASP A 227 -16.59 -4.14 -10.63
C ASP A 227 -16.92 -5.65 -10.73
N SER A 228 -16.42 -6.44 -9.79
CA SER A 228 -16.73 -7.86 -9.64
C SER A 228 -18.08 -8.15 -8.96
N PHE A 229 -18.76 -7.14 -8.40
CA PHE A 229 -20.03 -7.37 -7.73
C PHE A 229 -21.18 -7.67 -8.71
N ALA A 230 -22.11 -8.49 -8.24
CA ALA A 230 -23.40 -8.68 -8.88
C ALA A 230 -24.34 -7.52 -8.52
N ALA A 231 -25.41 -7.37 -9.32
CA ALA A 231 -26.33 -6.23 -9.22
C ALA A 231 -26.87 -5.96 -7.80
N PRO A 232 -27.28 -6.96 -6.99
CA PRO A 232 -27.78 -6.69 -5.63
C PRO A 232 -26.73 -6.06 -4.72
N GLN A 233 -25.46 -6.46 -4.85
CA GLN A 233 -24.35 -5.93 -4.05
C GLN A 233 -23.98 -4.51 -4.49
N ILE A 234 -24.07 -4.22 -5.79
CA ILE A 234 -23.89 -2.87 -6.34
C ILE A 234 -25.01 -1.95 -5.81
N ALA A 235 -26.28 -2.36 -5.97
CA ALA A 235 -27.44 -1.60 -5.51
C ALA A 235 -27.39 -1.31 -4.00
N ALA A 236 -26.96 -2.28 -3.19
CA ALA A 236 -26.78 -2.07 -1.76
C ALA A 236 -25.78 -0.94 -1.44
N ARG A 237 -24.67 -0.85 -2.18
CA ARG A 237 -23.61 0.17 -1.97
C ARG A 237 -24.04 1.53 -2.48
N LEU A 238 -24.73 1.59 -3.61
CA LEU A 238 -25.33 2.84 -4.10
C LEU A 238 -26.30 3.42 -3.08
N ARG A 239 -27.13 2.57 -2.46
CA ARG A 239 -28.07 2.98 -1.41
C ARG A 239 -27.37 3.42 -0.13
N ILE A 240 -26.42 2.63 0.38
CA ILE A 240 -25.67 2.96 1.62
C ILE A 240 -24.85 4.24 1.44
N GLY A 241 -24.22 4.40 0.27
CA GLY A 241 -23.44 5.59 -0.06
C GLY A 241 -24.29 6.76 -0.56
N GLU A 242 -25.62 6.60 -0.65
CA GLU A 242 -26.57 7.58 -1.16
C GLU A 242 -26.07 8.28 -2.45
N ALA A 243 -25.56 7.47 -3.38
CA ALA A 243 -24.92 7.95 -4.59
C ALA A 243 -25.94 8.64 -5.50
N LYS A 244 -25.61 9.84 -5.97
CA LYS A 244 -26.44 10.64 -6.88
C LYS A 244 -26.15 10.36 -8.36
N ALA A 245 -24.98 9.80 -8.65
CA ALA A 245 -24.56 9.39 -9.98
C ALA A 245 -23.55 8.24 -9.90
N VAL A 246 -23.32 7.59 -11.04
CA VAL A 246 -22.35 6.49 -11.18
C VAL A 246 -21.51 6.68 -12.43
N PHE A 247 -20.19 6.62 -12.29
CA PHE A 247 -19.28 6.35 -13.40
C PHE A 247 -19.15 4.84 -13.59
N THR A 248 -19.36 4.38 -14.82
CA THR A 248 -19.23 2.98 -15.20
C THR A 248 -18.83 2.82 -16.67
N GLN A 249 -18.73 1.57 -17.13
CA GLN A 249 -18.44 1.20 -18.51
C GLN A 249 -19.27 0.00 -18.94
N ASP A 250 -19.35 -0.22 -20.26
CA ASP A 250 -20.18 -1.26 -20.85
C ASP A 250 -19.76 -2.67 -20.41
N VAL A 251 -18.46 -2.95 -20.54
CA VAL A 251 -17.87 -4.28 -20.36
C VAL A 251 -16.53 -4.22 -19.64
N ILE A 252 -16.14 -5.32 -19.00
CA ILE A 252 -14.81 -5.54 -18.42
C ILE A 252 -14.12 -6.64 -19.23
N LEU A 253 -12.87 -6.41 -19.63
CA LEU A 253 -12.02 -7.44 -20.23
C LEU A 253 -11.18 -8.09 -19.14
N ARG A 254 -11.33 -9.40 -18.94
CA ARG A 254 -10.54 -10.15 -17.94
C ARG A 254 -10.41 -11.62 -18.31
N GLY A 255 -9.18 -12.13 -18.33
CA GLY A 255 -8.89 -13.52 -18.70
C GLY A 255 -9.35 -13.85 -20.13
N GLY A 256 -9.23 -12.87 -21.04
CA GLY A 256 -9.70 -12.99 -22.43
C GLY A 256 -11.24 -13.05 -22.60
N ARG A 257 -12.01 -12.67 -21.58
CA ARG A 257 -13.48 -12.66 -21.62
C ARG A 257 -14.03 -11.24 -21.49
N GLU A 258 -15.11 -10.98 -22.21
CA GLU A 258 -15.95 -9.79 -22.03
C GLU A 258 -17.02 -10.07 -20.98
N LEU A 259 -17.03 -9.26 -19.91
CA LEU A 259 -17.98 -9.37 -18.82
C LEU A 259 -18.85 -8.10 -18.80
N PRO A 260 -20.18 -8.19 -19.01
CA PRO A 260 -21.04 -7.01 -19.01
C PRO A 260 -21.09 -6.39 -17.61
N LEU A 261 -20.87 -5.08 -17.53
CA LEU A 261 -20.89 -4.31 -16.28
C LEU A 261 -22.07 -3.34 -16.23
N TYR A 262 -22.30 -2.58 -17.30
CA TYR A 262 -23.42 -1.65 -17.39
C TYR A 262 -24.78 -2.30 -17.05
N PRO A 263 -25.13 -3.50 -17.58
CA PRO A 263 -26.39 -4.17 -17.25
C PRO A 263 -26.53 -4.61 -15.77
N ARG A 264 -25.47 -4.49 -14.96
CA ARG A 264 -25.56 -4.75 -13.51
C ARG A 264 -25.99 -3.52 -12.71
N LEU A 265 -25.99 -2.35 -13.36
CA LEU A 265 -26.31 -1.04 -12.78
C LEU A 265 -27.69 -0.53 -13.18
N VAL A 266 -28.15 -0.87 -14.38
CA VAL A 266 -29.46 -0.47 -14.95
C VAL A 266 -30.50 -1.58 -14.90
#